data_AF-A0A021X9F1-F1
#
_entry.id   AF-A0A021X9F1-F1
#
_cell.length_a   1.000
_cell.length_b   1.000
_cell.length_c   1.000
_cell.angle_alpha   90.00
_cell.angle_beta   90.00
_cell.angle_gamma   90.00
#
_symmetry.space_group_name_H-M   'P 1'
#
loop_
_entity.id
_entity.type
_entity.pdbx_description
1 polymer ?
#
loop_
_entity_poly.entity_id
_entity_poly.type
_entity_poly.pdbx_seq_one_letter_code
_entity_poly.pdbx_strand_id
1 'polypeptide(L)'
;MSKSPEVVIIHETVAKSWLRDLSTFTLFAALIGLGVLLDSGAMQWMGAIIAFITIVARASGTHGRSRKTIAQARQFLDDLETAA
;
A
#
# COMPACT_ATOMS: atom_id res chain seq x y z
N MET A 1 13.98 -7.07 24.01
CA MET A 1 13.23 -6.51 22.86
C MET A 1 12.89 -7.68 21.95
N SER A 2 11.66 -8.20 22.01
CA SER A 2 11.26 -9.38 21.24
C SER A 2 11.22 -9.02 19.74
N LYS A 3 12.02 -9.70 18.91
CA LYS A 3 11.95 -9.54 17.45
C LYS A 3 10.54 -9.93 17.00
N SER A 4 9.80 -8.98 16.43
CA SER A 4 8.53 -9.26 15.78
C SER A 4 8.75 -10.33 14.69
N PRO A 5 7.84 -11.29 14.52
CA PRO A 5 7.98 -12.30 13.47
C PRO A 5 8.04 -11.60 12.11
N GLU A 6 9.16 -11.78 11.39
CA GLU A 6 9.33 -11.24 10.05
C GLU A 6 8.49 -12.08 9.08
N VAL A 7 7.32 -11.58 8.72
CA VAL A 7 6.39 -12.26 7.81
C VAL A 7 6.77 -11.90 6.36
N VAL A 8 7.35 -12.87 5.65
CA VAL A 8 7.73 -12.73 4.23
C VAL A 8 6.59 -13.21 3.35
N ILE A 9 6.02 -12.29 2.56
CA ILE A 9 4.91 -12.61 1.63
C ILE A 9 5.52 -13.10 0.30
N ILE A 10 5.43 -14.40 0.04
CA ILE A 10 6.04 -15.04 -1.13
C ILE A 10 5.19 -14.83 -2.40
N HIS A 11 3.87 -14.74 -2.27
CA HIS A 11 2.94 -14.52 -3.38
C HIS A 11 1.90 -13.46 -3.02
N GLU A 12 1.86 -12.38 -3.80
CA GLU A 12 0.75 -11.42 -3.80
C GLU A 12 -0.06 -11.64 -5.08
N THR A 13 -1.31 -12.07 -4.94
CA THR A 13 -2.22 -12.28 -6.08
C THR A 13 -2.62 -10.91 -6.66
N VAL A 14 -2.71 -10.81 -7.99
CA VAL A 14 -3.16 -9.60 -8.69
C VAL A 14 -4.50 -9.10 -8.11
N ALA A 15 -5.44 -10.02 -7.83
CA ALA A 15 -6.72 -9.70 -7.21
C ALA A 15 -6.59 -9.04 -5.82
N LYS A 16 -5.61 -9.45 -5.00
CA LYS A 16 -5.37 -8.88 -3.67
C LYS A 16 -4.81 -7.45 -3.76
N SER A 17 -3.92 -7.22 -4.73
CA SER A 17 -3.38 -5.90 -5.04
C SER A 17 -4.49 -4.95 -5.52
N TRP A 18 -5.30 -5.40 -6.49
CA TRP A 18 -6.45 -4.64 -7.00
C TRP A 18 -7.50 -4.34 -5.94
N LEU A 19 -7.82 -5.30 -5.05
CA LEU A 19 -8.77 -5.07 -3.96
C LEU A 19 -8.26 -4.02 -2.97
N ARG A 20 -6.97 -4.05 -2.64
CA ARG A 20 -6.35 -3.05 -1.75
C ARG A 20 -6.43 -1.66 -2.37
N ASP A 21 -6.13 -1.54 -3.65
CA ASP A 21 -6.12 -0.26 -4.34
C ASP A 21 -7.55 0.26 -4.56
N LEU A 22 -8.49 -0.64 -4.89
CA LEU A 22 -9.92 -0.33 -4.97
C LEU A 22 -10.46 0.20 -3.64
N SER A 23 -10.12 -0.42 -2.51
CA SER A 23 -10.57 0.06 -1.19
C SER A 23 -10.10 1.49 -0.89
N THR A 24 -8.89 1.83 -1.33
CA THR A 24 -8.29 3.16 -1.15
C THR A 24 -8.98 4.17 -2.06
N PHE A 25 -9.27 3.78 -3.30
CA PHE A 25 -10.05 4.59 -4.24
C PHE A 25 -11.49 4.84 -3.74
N THR A 26 -12.18 3.81 -3.26
CA THR A 26 -13.55 3.92 -2.73
C THR A 26 -13.62 4.87 -1.54
N LEU A 27 -12.63 4.86 -0.64
CA LEU A 27 -12.57 5.80 0.48
C LEU A 27 -12.54 7.27 -0.01
N PHE A 28 -11.72 7.57 -1.02
CA PHE A 28 -11.63 8.93 -1.56
C PHE A 28 -12.86 9.32 -2.39
N ALA A 29 -13.40 8.39 -3.17
CA ALA A 29 -14.65 8.59 -3.88
C ALA A 29 -15.82 8.88 -2.91
N ALA A 30 -15.87 8.21 -1.76
CA ALA A 30 -16.87 8.46 -0.72
C ALA A 30 -16.69 9.85 -0.07
N LEU A 31 -15.47 10.26 0.24
CA LEU A 31 -15.17 11.59 0.80
C LEU A 31 -15.56 12.72 -0.16
N ILE A 32 -15.20 12.59 -1.44
CA ILE A 32 -15.54 13.57 -2.48
C ILE A 32 -17.07 13.55 -2.73
N GLY A 33 -17.67 12.35 -2.81
CA GLY A 33 -19.11 12.18 -2.99
C GLY A 33 -19.95 12.79 -1.87
N LEU A 34 -19.50 12.71 -0.61
CA LEU A 34 -20.13 13.40 0.52
C LEU A 34 -20.00 14.93 0.39
N GLY A 35 -18.86 15.44 -0.11
CA GLY A 35 -18.68 16.87 -0.39
C GLY A 35 -19.57 17.39 -1.51
N VAL A 36 -19.91 16.54 -2.49
CA VAL A 36 -20.91 16.85 -3.53
C VAL A 36 -22.33 16.85 -2.96
N LEU A 37 -22.67 15.86 -2.12
CA LEU A 37 -23.99 15.78 -1.49
C LEU A 37 -24.30 16.97 -0.57
N LEU A 38 -23.27 17.52 0.08
CA LEU A 38 -23.38 18.67 1.00
C LEU A 38 -23.15 20.03 0.31
N ASP A 39 -23.02 20.05 -1.02
CA ASP A 39 -22.74 21.24 -1.85
C ASP A 39 -21.55 22.09 -1.34
N SER A 40 -20.55 21.43 -0.75
CA SER A 40 -19.39 22.09 -0.15
C SER A 40 -18.18 21.95 -1.06
N GLY A 41 -17.94 22.96 -1.90
CA GLY A 41 -16.76 23.02 -2.77
C GLY A 41 -15.44 22.88 -1.99
N ALA A 42 -15.38 23.42 -0.77
CA ALA A 42 -14.22 23.26 0.11
C ALA A 42 -13.98 21.79 0.50
N MET A 43 -15.02 21.03 0.84
CA MET A 43 -14.88 19.60 1.15
C MET A 43 -14.47 18.77 -0.07
N GLN A 44 -14.92 19.14 -1.27
CA GLN A 44 -14.51 18.48 -2.50
C GLN A 44 -13.01 18.66 -2.78
N TRP A 45 -12.50 19.90 -2.67
CA TRP A 45 -11.08 20.21 -2.86
C TRP A 45 -10.21 19.62 -1.75
N MET A 46 -10.65 19.67 -0.50
CA MET A 46 -9.92 19.03 0.61
C MET A 46 -9.86 17.51 0.46
N GLY A 47 -10.96 16.88 0.04
CA GLY A 47 -10.99 15.45 -0.30
C GLY A 47 -10.01 15.09 -1.42
N ALA A 48 -9.95 15.91 -2.47
CA ALA A 48 -9.04 15.70 -3.59
C ALA A 48 -7.55 15.86 -3.19
N ILE A 49 -7.22 16.87 -2.38
CA ILE A 49 -5.84 17.11 -1.91
C ILE A 49 -5.38 15.94 -1.02
N ILE A 50 -6.21 15.50 -0.08
CA ILE A 50 -5.87 14.38 0.82
C ILE A 50 -5.73 13.07 0.02
N ALA A 51 -6.59 12.84 -0.97
CA ALA A 51 -6.48 11.71 -1.88
C ALA A 51 -5.15 11.72 -2.63
N PHE A 52 -4.80 12.86 -3.21
CA PHE A 52 -3.56 13.03 -3.96
C PHE A 52 -2.32 12.79 -3.09
N ILE A 53 -2.25 13.40 -1.90
CA ILE A 53 -1.14 13.22 -0.96
C ILE A 53 -1.03 11.74 -0.55
N THR A 54 -2.14 11.06 -0.30
CA THR A 54 -2.14 9.65 0.11
C THR A 54 -1.65 8.73 -1.00
N ILE A 55 -2.05 8.97 -2.25
CA ILE A 55 -1.57 8.23 -3.42
C ILE A 55 -0.06 8.41 -3.58
N VAL A 56 0.42 9.66 -3.54
CA VAL A 56 1.86 9.97 -3.67
C VAL A 56 2.66 9.33 -2.53
N ALA A 57 2.22 9.48 -1.28
CA ALA A 57 2.90 8.90 -0.12
C ALA A 57 2.98 7.36 -0.21
N ARG A 58 1.92 6.70 -0.67
CA ARG A 58 1.95 5.24 -0.91
C ARG A 58 2.86 4.85 -2.06
N ALA A 59 2.82 5.56 -3.18
CA ALA A 59 3.65 5.30 -4.35
C ALA A 59 5.15 5.46 -4.03
N SER A 60 5.51 6.45 -3.20
CA SER A 60 6.89 6.61 -2.72
C SER A 60 7.31 5.50 -1.76
N GLY A 61 6.39 5.00 -0.92
CA GLY A 61 6.67 3.94 0.05
C GLY A 61 6.81 2.53 -0.55
N THR A 62 6.21 2.27 -1.72
CA THR A 62 6.29 0.96 -2.39
C THR A 62 7.59 0.75 -3.16
N HIS A 63 8.24 1.82 -3.63
CA HIS A 63 9.44 1.72 -4.46
C HIS A 63 10.70 1.25 -3.69
N GLY A 64 10.74 1.48 -2.37
CA GLY A 64 11.92 1.19 -1.54
C GLY A 64 11.88 -0.12 -0.74
N ARG A 65 10.74 -0.81 -0.66
CA ARG A 65 10.54 -1.87 0.35
C ARG A 65 10.55 -3.31 -0.13
N SER A 66 10.28 -3.63 -1.39
CA SER A 66 9.87 -5.03 -1.69
C SER A 66 10.22 -5.57 -3.08
N ARG A 67 11.46 -5.43 -3.53
CA ARG A 67 11.98 -6.35 -4.55
C ARG A 67 13.41 -6.73 -4.25
N LYS A 68 13.62 -7.75 -3.41
CA LYS A 68 14.86 -8.52 -3.46
C LYS A 68 15.00 -9.03 -4.90
N THR A 69 16.15 -8.86 -5.51
CA THR A 69 16.43 -9.49 -6.80
C THR A 69 16.41 -11.01 -6.65
N ILE A 70 16.30 -11.77 -7.75
CA ILE A 70 16.27 -13.24 -7.69
C ILE A 70 17.50 -13.78 -6.92
N ALA A 71 18.67 -13.19 -7.13
CA ALA A 71 19.89 -13.55 -6.40
C ALA A 71 19.79 -13.24 -4.89
N GLN A 72 19.30 -12.06 -4.53
CA GLN A 72 19.10 -11.66 -3.12
C GLN A 72 18.00 -12.48 -2.43
N ALA A 73 17.01 -12.94 -3.18
CA ALA A 73 15.95 -13.80 -2.67
C ALA A 73 16.47 -15.22 -2.39
N ARG A 74 17.30 -15.79 -3.28
CA ARG A 74 17.97 -17.08 -3.04
C ARG A 74 18.87 -17.03 -1.82
N GLN A 75 19.75 -16.02 -1.76
CA GLN A 75 20.65 -15.85 -0.61
C GLN A 75 19.89 -15.69 0.71
N PHE A 76 18.75 -15.00 0.70
CA PHE A 76 17.89 -14.88 1.87
C PHE A 76 17.24 -16.21 2.30
N LEU A 77 16.87 -17.07 1.35
CA LEU A 77 16.35 -18.41 1.67
C LEU A 77 17.46 -19.31 2.22
N ASP A 78 18.64 -19.26 1.62
CA ASP A 78 19.82 -20.00 2.09
C ASP A 78 20.18 -19.59 3.53
N ASP A 79 20.19 -18.29 3.84
CA ASP A 79 20.44 -17.76 5.18
C ASP A 79 19.39 -18.25 6.21
N LEU A 80 18.13 -18.41 5.81
CA LEU A 80 17.07 -18.96 6.66
C LEU A 80 17.22 -20.46 6.89
N GLU A 81 17.59 -21.22 5.86
CA GLU A 81 17.85 -22.66 5.98
C GLU A 81 19.07 -22.97 6.86
N THR A 82 20.08 -22.10 6.85
CA THR A 82 21.29 -22.25 7.69
C THR A 82 21.07 -21.81 9.14
N ALA A 83 20.06 -20.99 9.40
CA ALA A 83 19.71 -20.47 10.73
C ALA A 83 18.67 -21.34 11.47
N ALA A 84 18.08 -22.34 10.80
CA ALA A 84 17.13 -23.30 11.34
C ALA A 84 17.82 -24.54 11.93
#